data_AF-A0A2H0XTG8-F1
#
_entry.id   AF-A0A2H0XTG8-F1
#
_cell.length_a   1.000
_cell.length_b   1.000
_cell.length_c   1.000
_cell.angle_alpha   90.00
_cell.angle_beta   90.00
_cell.angle_gamma   90.00
#
_symmetry.space_group_name_H-M   'P 1'
#
loop_
_entity.id
_entity.type
_entity.pdbx_description
1 polymer ?
#
loop_
_entity_poly.entity_id
_entity_poly.type
_entity_poly.pdbx_seq_one_letter_code
_entity_poly.pdbx_strand_id
1 'polypeptide(L)'
;MYTRDFLFYFNKTTADWQDFPPREELRAYITLKPEQIDGYFRIFVDLCDYLYAAGVDFTAKAASRLGFLERVDNMVFYIAGYNQLMAEAAIKQFLRVKNIGVGHVPLARPSDQEGLSWANEPDDRQVKIWQEISGSSKQVSYMMFEAIQVVPHLLARISNAHALTGNIQQKRVFSEEADRTKSVLTKISRPTDTW
;
A
#
# COMPACT_ATOMS: atom_id res chain seq x y z
N MET A 1 16.69 -17.04 0.24
CA MET A 1 16.07 -17.05 1.59
C MET A 1 14.82 -16.19 1.48
N TYR A 2 13.62 -16.74 1.64
CA TYR A 2 12.38 -15.97 1.55
C TYR A 2 12.24 -15.13 2.82
N THR A 3 12.62 -13.86 2.76
CA THR A 3 12.20 -12.87 3.77
C THR A 3 10.70 -12.71 3.62
N ARG A 4 9.92 -13.39 4.47
CA ARG A 4 8.48 -13.12 4.57
C ARG A 4 8.35 -11.76 5.23
N ASP A 5 8.25 -10.72 4.41
CA ASP A 5 8.20 -9.32 4.86
C ASP A 5 6.99 -9.01 5.76
N PHE A 6 5.99 -9.90 5.78
CA PHE A 6 4.88 -9.90 6.73
C PHE A 6 4.99 -11.12 7.65
N LEU A 7 5.12 -10.89 8.95
CA LEU A 7 5.29 -11.97 9.93
C LEU A 7 3.96 -12.35 10.60
N PHE A 8 2.97 -11.45 10.61
CA PHE A 8 1.65 -11.68 11.21
C PHE A 8 0.53 -11.26 10.27
N TYR A 9 -0.40 -12.19 10.03
CA TYR A 9 -1.62 -12.00 9.26
C TYR A 9 -2.80 -12.33 10.16
N PHE A 10 -3.68 -11.35 10.37
CA PHE A 10 -4.94 -11.57 11.04
C PHE A 10 -6.00 -11.81 9.96
N ASN A 11 -6.47 -13.05 9.88
CA ASN A 11 -7.46 -13.42 8.88
C ASN A 11 -8.85 -12.85 9.26
N LYS A 12 -9.66 -12.58 8.24
CA LYS A 12 -10.87 -11.74 8.30
C LYS A 12 -11.83 -12.15 9.44
N THR A 13 -12.41 -11.18 10.13
CA THR A 13 -13.62 -11.40 10.92
C THR A 13 -14.79 -11.59 9.94
N THR A 14 -15.21 -12.82 9.69
CA THR A 14 -16.19 -13.12 8.63
C THR A 14 -17.65 -12.80 9.02
N ALA A 15 -17.88 -11.94 10.02
CA ALA A 15 -19.20 -11.72 10.62
C ALA A 15 -20.17 -11.06 9.65
N ASP A 16 -19.79 -9.95 9.01
CA ASP A 16 -20.69 -9.19 8.11
C ASP A 16 -20.24 -9.20 6.64
N TRP A 17 -19.19 -9.94 6.31
CA TRP A 17 -18.61 -9.97 4.96
C TRP A 17 -19.27 -10.99 4.02
N GLN A 18 -20.22 -11.79 4.51
CA GLN A 18 -20.88 -12.81 3.69
C GLN A 18 -21.88 -12.23 2.67
N ASP A 19 -22.15 -10.93 2.70
CA ASP A 19 -23.09 -10.32 1.77
C ASP A 19 -22.39 -9.87 0.49
N PHE A 20 -22.64 -10.66 -0.55
CA PHE A 20 -22.62 -10.23 -1.95
C PHE A 20 -23.52 -8.99 -2.10
N PRO A 21 -23.06 -7.87 -2.67
CA PRO A 21 -21.98 -7.72 -3.64
C PRO A 21 -20.61 -7.35 -3.01
N PRO A 22 -19.50 -7.48 -3.77
CA PRO A 22 -18.17 -7.08 -3.29
C PRO A 22 -18.20 -5.62 -2.83
N ARG A 23 -18.03 -5.45 -1.51
CA ARG A 23 -18.00 -4.14 -0.86
C ARG A 23 -16.65 -3.50 -1.14
N GLU A 24 -16.64 -2.19 -1.41
CA GLU A 24 -15.40 -1.43 -1.57
C GLU A 24 -14.51 -1.65 -0.35
N GLU A 25 -13.23 -1.98 -0.58
CA GLU A 25 -12.25 -2.19 0.47
C GLU A 25 -11.27 -1.02 0.49
N LEU A 26 -11.05 -0.47 1.68
CA LEU A 26 -10.16 0.64 1.94
C LEU A 26 -8.99 0.16 2.79
N ARG A 27 -7.80 0.68 2.53
CA ARG A 27 -6.58 0.37 3.26
C ARG A 27 -6.24 1.54 4.18
N ALA A 28 -6.25 1.29 5.48
CA ALA A 28 -5.64 2.15 6.48
C ALA A 28 -4.20 1.69 6.72
N TYR A 29 -3.24 2.55 6.38
CA TYR A 29 -1.82 2.37 6.66
C TYR A 29 -1.47 3.03 7.98
N ILE A 30 -0.78 2.28 8.85
CA ILE A 30 -0.24 2.79 10.11
C ILE A 30 1.28 2.86 10.01
N THR A 31 1.82 4.07 10.19
CA THR A 31 3.25 4.35 10.25
C THR A 31 3.63 4.65 11.69
N LEU A 32 4.41 3.79 12.32
CA LEU A 32 4.80 3.93 13.73
C LEU A 32 6.15 4.62 13.88
N LYS A 33 6.37 5.23 15.05
CA LYS A 33 7.67 5.82 15.40
C LYS A 33 8.74 4.72 15.52
N PRO A 34 10.00 4.96 15.11
CA PRO A 34 11.07 3.96 15.16
C PRO A 34 11.27 3.31 16.54
N GLU A 35 11.11 4.07 17.61
CA GLU A 35 11.23 3.60 19.00
C GLU A 35 10.17 2.56 19.40
N GLN A 36 9.12 2.35 18.60
CA GLN A 36 8.07 1.37 18.87
C GLN A 36 8.42 -0.05 18.40
N ILE A 37 9.60 -0.25 17.80
CA ILE A 37 10.01 -1.51 17.16
C ILE A 37 9.93 -2.74 18.09
N ASP A 38 10.25 -2.60 19.38
CA ASP A 38 10.23 -3.75 20.30
C ASP A 38 8.82 -4.08 20.81
N GLY A 39 7.86 -3.15 20.68
CA GLY A 39 6.47 -3.29 21.15
C GLY A 39 5.42 -3.42 20.05
N TYR A 40 5.80 -3.30 18.77
CA TYR A 40 4.83 -3.08 17.70
C TYR A 40 3.82 -4.23 17.49
N PHE A 41 4.18 -5.48 17.78
CA PHE A 41 3.20 -6.58 17.70
C PHE A 41 2.11 -6.47 18.75
N ARG A 42 2.45 -5.99 19.95
CA ARG A 42 1.45 -5.71 20.97
C ARG A 42 0.57 -4.53 20.54
N ILE A 43 1.16 -3.49 19.95
CA ILE A 43 0.41 -2.37 19.38
C ILE A 43 -0.56 -2.86 18.29
N PHE A 44 -0.12 -3.79 17.42
CA PHE A 44 -0.95 -4.38 16.38
C PHE A 44 -2.15 -5.12 16.97
N VAL A 45 -1.93 -6.01 17.93
CA VAL A 45 -2.99 -6.77 18.59
C VAL A 45 -3.94 -5.84 19.34
N ASP A 46 -3.41 -4.89 20.13
CA ASP A 46 -4.21 -3.90 20.85
C ASP A 46 -5.10 -3.10 19.89
N LEU A 47 -4.60 -2.73 18.69
CA LEU A 47 -5.38 -2.01 17.69
C LEU A 47 -6.45 -2.89 17.02
N CYS A 48 -6.14 -4.16 16.73
CA CYS A 48 -7.12 -5.12 16.25
C CYS A 48 -8.27 -5.29 17.25
N ASP A 49 -7.96 -5.45 18.53
CA ASP A 49 -8.97 -5.56 19.60
C ASP A 49 -9.81 -4.27 19.70
N TYR A 50 -9.17 -3.10 19.56
CA TYR A 50 -9.83 -1.80 19.59
C TYR A 50 -10.83 -1.63 18.44
N LEU A 51 -10.44 -2.04 17.23
CA LEU A 51 -11.30 -2.03 16.05
C LEU A 51 -12.44 -3.05 16.16
N TYR A 52 -12.14 -4.24 16.66
CA TYR A 52 -13.15 -5.30 16.86
C TYR A 52 -14.20 -4.86 17.88
N ALA A 53 -13.78 -4.28 19.01
CA ALA A 53 -14.68 -3.74 20.02
C ALA A 53 -15.52 -2.55 19.50
N ALA A 54 -15.03 -1.81 18.51
CA ALA A 54 -15.77 -0.76 17.84
C ALA A 54 -16.81 -1.30 16.82
N GLY A 55 -16.80 -2.60 16.51
CA GLY A 55 -17.68 -3.19 15.49
C GLY A 55 -17.18 -3.00 14.06
N VAL A 56 -15.87 -2.75 13.88
CA VAL A 56 -15.26 -2.61 12.55
C VAL A 56 -14.87 -3.99 12.03
N ASP A 57 -15.39 -4.35 10.86
CA ASP A 57 -14.86 -5.49 10.09
C ASP A 57 -13.58 -5.13 9.37
N PHE A 58 -12.55 -5.96 9.56
CA PHE A 58 -11.28 -5.78 8.88
C PHE A 58 -10.53 -7.09 8.64
N THR A 59 -9.55 -7.03 7.74
CA THR A 59 -8.35 -7.88 7.83
C THR A 59 -7.15 -7.01 8.12
N ALA A 60 -6.09 -7.60 8.67
CA ALA A 60 -4.91 -6.81 8.93
C ALA A 60 -3.63 -7.62 8.79
N LYS A 61 -2.55 -6.90 8.49
CA LYS A 61 -1.20 -7.44 8.49
C LYS A 61 -0.24 -6.44 9.12
N ALA A 62 0.79 -6.98 9.76
CA ALA A 62 1.91 -6.20 10.27
C ALA A 62 3.21 -6.64 9.58
N ALA A 63 4.09 -5.68 9.32
CA ALA A 63 5.43 -5.95 8.84
C ALA A 63 6.18 -6.88 9.80
N SER A 64 7.21 -7.59 9.32
CA SER A 64 8.20 -8.23 10.20
C SER A 64 9.05 -7.18 10.92
N ARG A 65 9.85 -7.57 11.92
CA ARG A 65 10.76 -6.63 12.61
C ARG A 65 11.72 -5.95 11.63
N LEU A 66 12.20 -6.69 10.62
CA LEU A 66 13.02 -6.14 9.55
C LEU A 66 12.21 -5.16 8.68
N GLY A 67 11.01 -5.57 8.26
CA GLY A 67 10.12 -4.73 7.47
C GLY A 67 9.70 -3.45 8.19
N PHE A 68 9.62 -3.44 9.52
CA PHE A 68 9.34 -2.25 10.31
C PHE A 68 10.38 -1.15 10.11
N LEU A 69 11.67 -1.52 10.02
CA LEU A 69 12.77 -0.56 9.86
C LEU A 69 12.86 0.03 8.45
N GLU A 70 12.43 -0.75 7.45
CA GLU A 70 12.61 -0.41 6.03
C GLU A 70 11.39 0.25 5.40
N ARG A 71 10.22 0.18 6.06
CA ARG A 71 8.94 0.54 5.47
C ARG A 71 8.22 1.61 6.28
N VAL A 72 7.41 2.39 5.58
CA VAL A 72 6.47 3.33 6.18
C VAL A 72 5.08 2.71 6.40
N ASP A 73 4.75 1.59 5.77
CA ASP A 73 3.51 0.86 5.98
C ASP A 73 3.67 -0.27 7.02
N ASN A 74 3.99 0.10 8.27
CA ASN A 74 4.30 -0.88 9.32
C ASN A 74 3.11 -1.81 9.64
N MET A 75 1.89 -1.29 9.55
CA MET A 75 0.66 -2.08 9.62
C MET A 75 -0.31 -1.64 8.53
N VAL A 76 -1.09 -2.59 8.02
CA VAL A 76 -2.12 -2.33 7.02
C VAL A 76 -3.41 -3.00 7.47
N PHE A 77 -4.48 -2.23 7.56
CA PHE A 77 -5.83 -2.69 7.85
C PHE A 77 -6.67 -2.51 6.60
N TYR A 78 -7.30 -3.58 6.17
CA TYR A 78 -8.23 -3.65 5.06
C TYR A 78 -9.63 -3.60 5.63
N ILE A 79 -10.33 -2.49 5.41
CA ILE A 79 -11.57 -2.11 6.07
C ILE A 79 -12.65 -1.99 5.00
N ALA A 80 -13.83 -2.53 5.26
CA ALA A 80 -14.95 -2.32 4.35
C ALA A 80 -15.34 -0.83 4.31
N GLY A 81 -15.63 -0.28 3.13
CA GLY A 81 -15.80 1.16 2.91
C GLY A 81 -16.85 1.81 3.82
N TYR A 82 -17.96 1.12 4.11
CA TYR A 82 -19.00 1.61 5.02
C TYR A 82 -18.53 1.76 6.47
N ASN A 83 -17.47 1.05 6.88
CA ASN A 83 -16.86 1.15 8.22
C ASN A 83 -15.78 2.24 8.30
N GLN A 84 -15.47 2.96 7.22
CA GLN A 84 -14.33 3.90 7.19
C GLN A 84 -14.40 4.94 8.31
N LEU A 85 -15.54 5.62 8.48
CA LEU A 85 -15.67 6.70 9.46
C LEU A 85 -15.50 6.19 10.90
N MET A 86 -16.05 5.01 11.18
CA MET A 86 -15.96 4.34 12.47
C MET A 86 -14.52 3.90 12.76
N ALA A 87 -13.88 3.27 11.78
CA ALA A 87 -12.49 2.85 11.88
C ALA A 87 -11.54 4.06 12.01
N GLU A 88 -11.78 5.13 11.27
CA GLU A 88 -10.99 6.35 11.34
C GLU A 88 -11.05 6.97 12.73
N ALA A 89 -12.24 7.10 13.32
CA ALA A 89 -12.39 7.59 14.69
C ALA A 89 -11.64 6.71 15.70
N ALA A 90 -11.79 5.38 15.61
CA ALA A 90 -11.17 4.43 16.51
C ALA A 90 -9.62 4.44 16.40
N ILE A 91 -9.08 4.41 15.18
CA ILE A 91 -7.64 4.44 14.92
C ILE A 91 -7.04 5.76 15.42
N LYS A 92 -7.67 6.90 15.11
CA LYS A 92 -7.18 8.21 15.57
C LYS A 92 -7.12 8.28 17.09
N GLN A 93 -8.15 7.81 17.77
CA GLN A 93 -8.16 7.78 19.22
C GLN A 93 -7.05 6.88 19.77
N PHE A 94 -6.86 5.70 19.20
CA PHE A 94 -5.82 4.76 19.61
C PHE A 94 -4.41 5.35 19.46
N LEU A 95 -4.08 5.89 18.29
CA LEU A 95 -2.78 6.51 18.00
C LEU A 95 -2.50 7.68 18.97
N ARG A 96 -3.50 8.53 19.21
CA ARG A 96 -3.41 9.67 20.12
C ARG A 96 -3.18 9.25 21.57
N VAL A 97 -3.97 8.29 22.08
CA VAL A 97 -3.88 7.81 23.47
C VAL A 97 -2.54 7.13 23.73
N LYS A 98 -2.05 6.33 22.77
CA LYS A 98 -0.76 5.65 22.88
C LYS A 98 0.42 6.59 22.57
N ASN A 99 0.16 7.78 22.03
CA ASN A 99 1.17 8.73 21.53
C ASN A 99 2.16 8.08 20.55
N ILE A 100 1.60 7.31 19.62
CA ILE A 100 2.32 6.61 18.55
C ILE A 100 1.88 7.16 17.20
N GLY A 101 2.66 6.87 16.16
CA GLY A 101 2.41 7.38 14.82
C GLY A 101 3.44 8.43 14.42
N VAL A 102 3.90 8.39 13.16
CA VAL A 102 4.73 9.44 12.57
C VAL A 102 4.59 9.45 11.06
N GLY A 103 4.59 10.63 10.46
CA GLY A 103 4.58 10.77 9.01
C GLY A 103 3.38 10.10 8.35
N HIS A 104 3.50 9.90 7.04
CA HIS A 104 2.44 9.33 6.21
C HIS A 104 3.06 8.53 5.06
N VAL A 105 2.28 7.61 4.51
CA VAL A 105 2.65 6.88 3.30
C VAL A 105 2.48 7.82 2.09
N PRO A 106 3.53 8.13 1.30
CA PRO A 106 3.51 9.20 0.30
C PRO A 106 2.44 9.11 -0.80
N LEU A 107 2.06 7.89 -1.22
CA LEU A 107 1.08 7.69 -2.30
C LEU A 107 -0.33 7.39 -1.78
N ALA A 108 -0.52 7.43 -0.46
CA ALA A 108 -1.83 7.35 0.17
C ALA A 108 -2.29 8.75 0.59
N ARG A 109 -3.61 8.93 0.76
CA ARG A 109 -4.17 10.17 1.29
C ARG A 109 -3.81 10.29 2.78
N PRO A 110 -3.09 11.33 3.21
CA PRO A 110 -2.81 11.52 4.62
C PRO A 110 -4.11 11.82 5.39
N SER A 111 -4.23 11.27 6.59
CA SER A 111 -5.20 11.73 7.58
C SER A 111 -4.65 12.96 8.31
N ASP A 112 -5.49 13.72 9.00
CA ASP A 112 -5.08 14.80 9.92
C ASP A 112 -4.34 14.27 11.18
N GLN A 113 -4.42 12.97 11.44
CA GLN A 113 -3.64 12.27 12.46
C GLN A 113 -2.34 11.72 11.87
N GLU A 114 -1.20 12.15 12.40
CA GLU A 114 0.10 11.58 12.05
C GLU A 114 0.14 10.06 12.25
N GLY A 115 0.81 9.37 11.34
CA GLY A 115 0.92 7.92 11.32
C GLY A 115 -0.28 7.20 10.72
N LEU A 116 -1.28 7.92 10.19
CA LEU A 116 -2.43 7.33 9.50
C LEU A 116 -2.53 7.84 8.05
N SER A 117 -2.62 6.91 7.10
CA SER A 117 -2.90 7.21 5.69
C SER A 117 -3.95 6.25 5.13
N TRP A 118 -4.75 6.72 4.17
CA TRP A 118 -5.82 5.96 3.54
C TRP A 118 -5.57 5.79 2.04
N ALA A 119 -5.81 4.59 1.51
CA ALA A 119 -5.90 4.39 0.06
C ALA A 119 -6.99 3.38 -0.27
N ASN A 120 -7.57 3.49 -1.45
CA ASN A 120 -8.48 2.46 -1.94
C ASN A 120 -7.70 1.20 -2.31
N GLU A 121 -8.35 0.05 -2.23
CA GLU A 121 -7.86 -1.11 -2.96
C GLU A 121 -7.83 -0.78 -4.47
N PRO A 122 -6.75 -1.13 -5.19
CA PRO A 122 -6.73 -1.01 -6.64
C PRO A 122 -7.92 -1.73 -7.29
N ASP A 123 -8.66 -1.02 -8.15
CA ASP A 123 -9.72 -1.63 -8.94
C ASP A 123 -9.18 -2.57 -10.03
N ASP A 124 -10.06 -3.38 -10.64
CA ASP A 124 -9.67 -4.35 -11.68
C ASP A 124 -8.92 -3.72 -12.86
N ARG A 125 -9.25 -2.46 -13.20
CA ARG A 125 -8.59 -1.73 -14.28
C ARG A 125 -7.15 -1.37 -13.88
N GLN A 126 -6.95 -0.87 -12.65
CA GLN A 126 -5.64 -0.57 -12.09
C GLN A 126 -4.80 -1.85 -11.96
N VAL A 127 -5.37 -2.93 -11.43
CA VAL A 127 -4.72 -4.25 -11.33
C VAL A 127 -4.27 -4.74 -12.70
N LYS A 128 -5.14 -4.69 -13.72
CA LYS A 128 -4.80 -5.14 -15.09
C LYS A 128 -3.65 -4.33 -15.69
N ILE A 129 -3.67 -3.02 -15.53
CA ILE A 129 -2.59 -2.15 -16.02
C ILE A 129 -1.29 -2.45 -15.26
N TRP A 130 -1.36 -2.68 -13.95
CA TRP A 130 -0.18 -3.02 -13.17
C TRP A 130 0.41 -4.37 -13.56
N GLN A 131 -0.41 -5.36 -13.88
CA GLN A 131 0.03 -6.64 -14.42
C GLN A 131 0.71 -6.46 -15.78
N GLU A 132 0.17 -5.61 -16.66
CA GLU A 132 0.77 -5.31 -17.96
C GLU A 132 2.17 -4.70 -17.82
N ILE A 133 2.37 -3.78 -16.88
CA ILE A 133 3.67 -3.12 -16.69
C ILE A 133 4.66 -4.05 -15.96
N SER A 134 4.21 -4.78 -14.94
CA SER A 134 5.10 -5.66 -14.14
C SER A 134 5.38 -7.02 -14.76
N GLY A 135 4.58 -7.47 -15.73
CA GLY A 135 4.67 -8.80 -16.33
C GLY A 135 4.30 -9.95 -15.38
N SER A 136 3.69 -9.67 -14.22
CA SER A 136 3.39 -10.67 -13.19
C SER A 136 1.95 -11.19 -13.27
N SER A 137 1.76 -12.50 -13.05
CA SER A 137 0.48 -13.21 -13.14
C SER A 137 -0.28 -13.38 -11.82
N LYS A 138 0.21 -12.82 -10.70
CA LYS A 138 -0.37 -13.01 -9.37
C LYS A 138 -0.69 -11.70 -8.65
N GLN A 139 -1.70 -11.79 -7.78
CA GLN A 139 -2.23 -10.79 -6.84
C GLN A 139 -1.33 -9.55 -6.66
N VAL A 140 -1.82 -8.40 -7.11
CA VAL A 140 -1.06 -7.16 -7.14
C VAL A 140 -1.31 -6.36 -5.86
N SER A 141 -0.25 -5.95 -5.17
CA SER A 141 -0.31 -5.18 -3.91
C SER A 141 0.19 -3.75 -4.08
N TYR A 142 0.01 -2.91 -3.07
CA TYR A 142 0.52 -1.54 -3.02
C TYR A 142 2.03 -1.42 -3.34
N MET A 143 2.85 -2.39 -2.91
CA MET A 143 4.28 -2.42 -3.25
C MET A 143 4.54 -2.56 -4.75
N MET A 144 3.62 -3.21 -5.49
CA MET A 144 3.74 -3.27 -6.94
C MET A 144 3.50 -1.90 -7.57
N PHE A 145 2.62 -1.07 -7.00
CA PHE A 145 2.42 0.30 -7.49
C PHE A 145 3.69 1.13 -7.36
N GLU A 146 4.34 1.12 -6.18
CA GLU A 146 5.63 1.79 -5.97
C GLU A 146 6.71 1.27 -6.93
N ALA A 147 6.82 -0.05 -7.07
CA ALA A 147 7.75 -0.67 -8.00
C ALA A 147 7.48 -0.27 -9.45
N ILE A 148 6.22 -0.21 -9.87
CA ILE A 148 5.82 0.18 -11.22
C ILE A 148 6.09 1.66 -11.49
N GLN A 149 5.89 2.55 -10.51
CA GLN A 149 6.20 3.97 -10.67
C GLN A 149 7.68 4.24 -10.96
N VAL A 150 8.58 3.37 -10.49
CA VAL A 150 10.02 3.51 -10.76
C VAL A 150 10.46 2.85 -12.07
N VAL A 151 9.63 2.02 -12.72
CA VAL A 151 9.97 1.33 -13.97
C VAL A 151 10.38 2.29 -15.10
N PRO A 152 9.66 3.40 -15.39
CA PRO A 152 10.09 4.35 -16.42
C PRO A 152 11.50 4.91 -16.15
N HIS A 153 11.83 5.19 -14.89
CA HIS A 153 13.14 5.69 -14.49
C HIS A 153 14.23 4.64 -14.67
N LEU A 154 13.96 3.39 -14.34
CA LEU A 154 14.89 2.27 -14.57
C LEU A 154 15.16 2.07 -16.06
N LEU A 155 14.10 2.05 -16.89
CA LEU A 155 14.21 1.90 -18.34
C LEU A 155 15.01 3.06 -18.96
N ALA A 156 14.78 4.30 -18.51
CA ALA A 156 15.56 5.46 -18.93
C ALA A 156 17.05 5.35 -18.55
N ARG A 157 17.37 4.84 -17.36
CA ARG A 157 18.76 4.57 -16.94
C ARG A 157 19.43 3.52 -17.82
N ILE A 158 18.72 2.44 -18.16
CA ILE A 158 19.22 1.38 -19.07
C ILE A 158 19.43 1.95 -20.48
N SER A 159 18.51 2.77 -20.98
CA SER A 159 18.65 3.48 -22.26
C SER A 159 19.92 4.34 -22.30
N ASN A 160 20.17 5.12 -21.23
CA ASN A 160 21.38 5.94 -21.11
C ASN A 160 22.66 5.08 -21.07
N ALA A 161 22.65 3.94 -20.37
CA ALA A 161 23.78 3.02 -20.35
C ALA A 161 24.10 2.48 -21.76
N HIS A 162 23.07 2.10 -22.53
CA HIS A 162 23.26 1.67 -23.92
C HIS A 162 23.76 2.79 -24.84
N ALA A 163 23.36 4.04 -24.61
CA ALA A 163 23.89 5.19 -25.31
C ALA A 163 25.41 5.33 -25.13
N LEU A 164 25.92 5.12 -23.91
CA LEU A 164 27.36 5.18 -23.59
C LEU A 164 28.16 4.06 -24.29
N THR A 165 27.55 2.89 -24.50
CA THR A 165 28.18 1.76 -25.19
C THR A 165 28.07 1.81 -26.72
N GLY A 166 27.43 2.85 -27.29
CA GLY A 166 27.19 2.96 -28.73
C GLY A 166 26.09 2.01 -29.26
N ASN A 167 25.32 1.35 -28.38
CA ASN A 167 24.24 0.44 -28.79
C ASN A 167 22.95 1.23 -29.08
N ILE A 168 22.87 1.79 -30.28
CA ILE A 168 21.78 2.67 -30.73
C ILE A 168 20.43 1.96 -30.72
N GLN A 169 20.39 0.69 -31.13
CA GLN A 169 19.14 -0.08 -31.20
C GLN A 169 18.55 -0.30 -29.81
N GLN A 170 19.35 -0.75 -28.84
CA GLN A 170 18.85 -1.00 -27.48
C GLN A 170 18.47 0.31 -26.78
N LYS A 171 19.26 1.39 -26.94
CA LYS A 171 18.89 2.73 -26.46
C LYS A 171 17.48 3.12 -26.90
N ARG A 172 17.18 2.96 -28.20
CA ARG A 172 15.87 3.30 -28.77
C ARG A 172 14.75 2.46 -28.14
N VAL A 173 14.92 1.14 -28.08
CA VAL A 173 13.92 0.21 -27.49
C VAL A 173 13.59 0.61 -26.04
N PHE A 174 14.61 0.80 -25.19
CA PHE A 174 14.39 1.14 -23.80
C PHE A 174 13.84 2.55 -23.58
N SER A 175 14.16 3.51 -24.47
CA SER A 175 13.57 4.85 -24.44
C SER A 175 12.08 4.82 -24.80
N GLU A 176 11.72 4.13 -25.89
CA GLU A 176 10.32 4.00 -26.33
C GLU A 176 9.48 3.27 -25.26
N GLU A 177 10.04 2.25 -24.61
CA GLU A 177 9.36 1.52 -23.54
C GLU A 177 9.22 2.36 -22.25
N ALA A 178 10.20 3.20 -21.92
CA ALA A 178 10.09 4.16 -20.82
C ALA A 178 8.95 5.16 -21.07
N ASP A 179 8.85 5.70 -22.28
CA ASP A 179 7.80 6.64 -22.68
C ASP A 179 6.42 5.98 -22.72
N ARG A 180 6.33 4.74 -23.25
CA ARG A 180 5.10 3.93 -23.22
C ARG A 180 4.63 3.74 -21.79
N THR A 181 5.50 3.28 -20.90
CA THR A 181 5.16 3.02 -19.50
C THR A 181 4.71 4.28 -18.78
N LYS A 182 5.39 5.42 -19.01
CA LYS A 182 5.00 6.73 -18.46
C LYS A 182 3.62 7.19 -18.95
N SER A 183 3.32 6.96 -20.24
CA SER A 183 2.01 7.26 -20.83
C SER A 183 0.89 6.38 -20.27
N VAL A 184 1.19 5.11 -19.98
CA VAL A 184 0.24 4.20 -19.33
C VAL A 184 0.00 4.63 -17.88
N LEU A 185 1.04 4.96 -17.12
CA LEU A 185 0.93 5.39 -15.71
C LEU A 185 0.16 6.70 -15.52
N THR A 186 0.32 7.65 -16.43
CA THR A 186 -0.43 8.92 -16.38
C THR A 186 -1.94 8.72 -16.57
N LYS A 187 -2.38 7.61 -17.20
CA LYS A 187 -3.80 7.23 -17.28
C LYS A 187 -4.37 6.69 -15.96
N ILE A 188 -3.51 6.29 -15.03
CA ILE A 188 -3.85 5.78 -13.69
C ILE A 188 -3.78 6.91 -12.66
N SER A 189 -2.85 7.86 -12.85
CA SER A 189 -2.54 8.95 -11.92
C SER A 189 -3.52 10.12 -12.00
N ARG A 190 -4.39 10.15 -13.02
CA ARG A 190 -5.51 11.08 -13.02
C ARG A 190 -6.42 10.63 -11.88
N PRO A 191 -6.66 11.45 -10.86
CA PRO A 191 -7.78 11.21 -9.98
C PRO A 191 -8.96 10.99 -10.90
N THR A 192 -9.64 9.86 -10.79
CA THR A 192 -11.06 9.90 -11.10
C THR A 192 -11.61 10.96 -10.16
N ASP A 193 -11.78 12.15 -10.70
CA ASP A 193 -12.52 13.29 -10.15
C ASP A 193 -13.98 12.88 -9.98
N THR A 194 -14.21 11.89 -9.14
CA THR A 194 -15.51 11.45 -8.66
C THR A 194 -15.31 11.00 -7.22
N TRP A 195 -15.32 11.97 -6.32
CA TRP A 195 -15.84 11.81 -4.97
C TRP A 195 -16.83 12.96 -4.74
#